data_AF-A0AA95D970-F1
#
_entry.id   AF-A0AA95D970-F1
#
_cell.length_a   1.000
_cell.length_b   1.000
_cell.length_c   1.000
_cell.angle_alpha   90.00
_cell.angle_beta   90.00
_cell.angle_gamma   90.00
#
_symmetry.space_group_name_H-M   'P 1'
#
loop_
_entity.id
_entity.type
_entity.pdbx_description
1 polymer ?
#
loop_
_entity_poly.entity_id
_entity_poly.type
_entity_poly.pdbx_seq_one_letter_code
_entity_poly.pdbx_strand_id
1 'polypeptide(L)'
;MASGKKAFIFGVLGLSFGYFCHRLVLLYDSFPNQPSIERFTYLLGEGQNQVLNPLWKGNFTGRSVLGFCFGFVTMGLVYLYVSTGQRVYREGAEYGSARFGNNRERKAFISKNPLNDTILSRNVRLTLLEKKAPQFDRNKNLVVIGGSGSGKTFRFVKPNLIQLNCSNIVVDPKDHLAEKTGKLFLENGYQVKVLDLVNMTNSDGFNPFRYVETENDLNRMLTVYFNNTKGNGSRSDPFWDEASMTLVRAISSYLVDFYNPPGSTKEEADSRRKRGRYPAFSEIGKLIKLLSKGENQDKSVLEVMFESYAKTYGTENFTMRNWADFQNYKDKTLDSVIAVTTAKFALFNIQSVIDLTKRDTLDLKTWGTQKTMVYLVIPDNDTTFRFLSALFFSTVFSTLTRQADVDFRGQLPIHVRSYLDEFANCGEIPDFAEQTSTVRSRNMSLVPILQNIAQLQGLYKEKEAWKTILGNCDSLLYLGGNDEETFKFMSGLLGKQTIDVRSTSRSYGQTGSGSTSHQKIARDLMTPDEVGNMKRDECLVRIAGVPVFKEKKYFPLKHKNWKYLSDKDTDERWWHYHIAPLKHEEESLDLSDHRVRDLSTETTLH
;
A
#
# COMPACT_ATOMS: atom_id res chain seq x y z
N MET A 1 -21.84 -19.89 41.92
CA MET A 1 -23.27 -20.31 42.06
C MET A 1 -23.78 -21.27 40.98
N ALA A 2 -23.19 -21.37 39.77
CA ALA A 2 -23.73 -22.22 38.68
C ALA A 2 -23.50 -23.75 38.83
N SER A 3 -22.50 -24.18 39.62
CA SER A 3 -22.17 -25.60 39.80
C SER A 3 -23.22 -26.36 40.64
N GLY A 4 -23.73 -25.74 41.71
CA GLY A 4 -24.71 -26.37 42.61
C GLY A 4 -26.08 -26.64 41.97
N LYS A 5 -26.58 -25.74 41.11
CA LYS A 5 -27.84 -25.97 40.37
C LYS A 5 -27.73 -27.13 39.38
N LYS A 6 -26.59 -27.27 38.69
CA LYS A 6 -26.36 -28.40 37.76
C LYS A 6 -26.21 -29.72 38.54
N ALA A 7 -25.45 -29.73 39.63
CA ALA A 7 -25.32 -30.91 40.48
C ALA A 7 -26.68 -31.37 41.03
N PHE A 8 -27.54 -30.42 41.45
CA PHE A 8 -28.89 -30.72 41.92
C PHE A 8 -29.78 -31.31 40.82
N ILE A 9 -29.83 -30.69 39.63
CA ILE A 9 -30.63 -31.19 38.50
C ILE A 9 -30.17 -32.59 38.06
N PHE A 10 -28.86 -32.81 37.92
CA PHE A 10 -28.32 -34.12 37.54
C PHE A 10 -28.46 -35.15 38.67
N GLY A 11 -28.47 -34.73 39.94
CA GLY A 11 -28.82 -35.59 41.07
C GLY A 11 -30.28 -36.06 41.00
N VAL A 12 -31.22 -35.15 40.73
CA VAL A 12 -32.64 -35.49 40.57
C VAL A 12 -32.86 -36.39 39.35
N LEU A 13 -32.20 -36.11 38.22
CA LEU A 13 -32.23 -36.98 37.03
C LEU A 13 -31.56 -38.33 37.28
N GLY A 14 -30.51 -38.37 38.10
CA GLY A 14 -29.86 -39.62 38.52
C GLY A 14 -30.78 -40.48 39.37
N LEU A 15 -31.54 -39.88 40.29
CA LEU A 15 -32.55 -40.60 41.09
C LEU A 15 -33.67 -41.14 40.19
N SER A 16 -34.17 -40.36 39.23
CA SER A 16 -35.23 -40.81 38.33
C SER A 16 -34.75 -41.92 37.37
N PHE A 17 -33.56 -41.77 36.82
CA PHE A 17 -32.96 -42.77 35.92
C PHE A 17 -32.54 -44.04 36.67
N GLY A 18 -31.98 -43.90 37.88
CA GLY A 18 -31.75 -45.02 38.78
C GLY A 18 -33.04 -45.78 39.08
N TYR A 19 -34.13 -45.05 39.39
CA TYR A 19 -35.43 -45.68 39.64
C TYR A 19 -35.99 -46.40 38.41
N PHE A 20 -35.80 -45.82 37.22
CA PHE A 20 -36.15 -46.45 35.96
C PHE A 20 -35.38 -47.76 35.73
N CYS A 21 -34.06 -47.77 35.94
CA CYS A 21 -33.23 -48.98 35.84
C CYS A 21 -33.62 -50.04 36.88
N HIS A 22 -33.95 -49.63 38.11
CA HIS A 22 -34.49 -50.51 39.15
C HIS A 22 -35.79 -51.21 38.68
N ARG A 23 -36.71 -50.45 38.09
CA ARG A 23 -37.98 -50.98 37.55
C ARG A 23 -37.77 -51.94 36.39
N LEU A 24 -36.81 -51.65 35.50
CA LEU A 24 -36.44 -52.57 34.43
C LEU A 24 -35.95 -53.92 34.98
N VAL A 25 -35.14 -53.90 36.03
CA VAL A 25 -34.66 -55.14 36.66
C VAL A 25 -35.80 -55.91 37.32
N LEU A 26 -36.72 -55.24 38.02
CA LEU A 26 -37.89 -55.90 38.60
C LEU A 26 -38.81 -56.53 37.54
N LEU A 27 -39.02 -55.86 36.41
CA LEU A 27 -39.83 -56.38 35.31
C LEU A 27 -39.12 -57.52 34.58
N TYR A 28 -37.79 -57.47 34.47
CA TYR A 28 -36.99 -58.59 33.96
C TYR A 28 -37.09 -59.84 34.86
N ASP A 29 -37.08 -59.63 36.17
CA ASP A 29 -37.16 -60.69 37.18
C ASP A 29 -38.58 -61.28 37.33
N SER A 30 -39.65 -60.57 36.93
CA SER A 30 -41.03 -61.07 37.02
C SER A 30 -41.40 -62.18 36.01
N PHE A 31 -40.53 -62.48 35.04
CA PHE A 31 -40.73 -63.56 34.06
C PHE A 31 -39.71 -64.70 34.23
N PRO A 32 -39.73 -65.47 35.33
CA PRO A 32 -38.64 -66.39 35.68
C PRO A 32 -38.47 -67.59 34.73
N ASN A 33 -39.48 -67.94 33.93
CA ASN A 33 -39.50 -69.15 33.10
C ASN A 33 -39.25 -68.94 31.59
N GLN A 34 -38.96 -67.71 31.14
CA GLN A 34 -38.66 -67.42 29.73
C GLN A 34 -37.15 -67.30 29.44
N PRO A 35 -36.67 -67.64 28.23
CA PRO A 35 -35.29 -67.41 27.80
C PRO A 35 -34.90 -65.92 27.90
N SER A 36 -33.63 -65.63 28.19
CA SER A 36 -33.14 -64.25 28.42
C SER A 36 -33.40 -63.30 27.26
N ILE A 37 -33.38 -63.80 26.03
CA ILE A 37 -33.63 -63.02 24.81
C ILE A 37 -35.09 -62.56 24.73
N GLU A 38 -36.05 -63.44 25.07
CA GLU A 38 -37.48 -63.13 25.03
C GLU A 38 -37.87 -62.08 26.08
N ARG A 39 -37.26 -62.15 27.27
CA ARG A 39 -37.42 -61.13 28.33
C ARG A 39 -36.94 -59.76 27.87
N PHE A 40 -35.81 -59.73 27.16
CA PHE A 40 -35.23 -58.50 26.66
C PHE A 40 -36.07 -57.90 25.52
N THR A 41 -36.59 -58.75 24.61
CA THR A 41 -37.50 -58.30 23.55
C THR A 41 -38.81 -57.76 24.11
N TYR A 42 -39.35 -58.36 25.18
CA TYR A 42 -40.54 -57.86 25.87
C TYR A 42 -40.28 -56.49 26.52
N LEU A 43 -39.14 -56.31 27.19
CA LEU A 43 -38.75 -55.04 27.81
C LEU A 43 -38.61 -53.90 26.79
N LEU A 44 -38.10 -54.20 25.59
CA LEU A 44 -37.91 -53.22 24.52
C LEU A 44 -39.21 -52.89 23.78
N GLY A 45 -40.17 -53.81 23.70
CA GLY A 45 -41.47 -53.65 23.04
C GLY A 45 -42.57 -53.15 23.97
N GLU A 46 -43.36 -54.06 24.54
CA GLU A 46 -44.57 -53.73 25.32
C GLU A 46 -44.28 -53.43 26.81
N GLY A 47 -43.12 -53.83 27.32
CA GLY A 47 -42.74 -53.68 28.73
C GLY A 47 -42.53 -52.22 29.15
N GLN A 48 -42.24 -51.30 28.22
CA GLN A 48 -41.97 -49.89 28.52
C GLN A 48 -43.13 -49.20 29.28
N ASN A 49 -44.37 -49.52 28.93
CA ASN A 49 -45.57 -48.96 29.56
C ASN A 49 -45.81 -49.51 30.98
N GLN A 50 -45.32 -50.71 31.29
CA GLN A 50 -45.44 -51.36 32.60
C GLN A 50 -44.30 -50.99 33.56
N VAL A 51 -43.17 -50.52 33.03
CA VAL A 51 -42.06 -49.96 33.83
C VAL A 51 -42.52 -48.70 34.57
N LEU A 52 -43.34 -47.86 33.93
CA LEU A 52 -43.80 -46.58 34.45
C LEU A 52 -45.16 -46.64 35.19
N ASN A 53 -45.93 -47.73 35.07
CA ASN A 53 -47.23 -47.88 35.73
C ASN A 53 -47.31 -49.16 36.60
N PRO A 54 -47.64 -49.07 37.91
CA PRO A 54 -47.79 -47.83 38.69
C PRO A 54 -46.43 -47.15 38.91
N LEU A 55 -46.45 -45.82 38.96
CA LEU A 55 -45.29 -44.93 39.07
C LEU A 55 -44.40 -45.23 40.29
N TRP A 56 -44.97 -45.83 41.34
CA TRP A 56 -44.27 -46.18 42.57
C TRP A 56 -44.56 -47.64 42.97
N LYS A 57 -43.50 -48.45 43.03
CA LYS A 57 -43.43 -49.72 43.79
C LYS A 57 -42.20 -49.64 44.70
N GLY A 58 -42.38 -49.95 45.98
CA GLY A 58 -41.34 -49.87 47.02
C GLY A 58 -40.56 -51.16 47.29
N ASN A 59 -40.75 -52.20 46.48
CA ASN A 59 -40.10 -53.50 46.72
C ASN A 59 -38.71 -53.55 46.07
N PHE A 60 -37.66 -53.32 46.87
CA PHE A 60 -36.28 -53.45 46.44
C PHE A 60 -35.74 -54.88 46.69
N THR A 61 -35.47 -55.60 45.61
CA THR A 61 -34.67 -56.84 45.63
C THR A 61 -33.18 -56.52 45.47
N GLY A 62 -32.28 -57.38 45.97
CA GLY A 62 -30.83 -57.14 45.91
C GLY A 62 -30.30 -56.82 44.50
N ARG A 63 -30.85 -57.46 43.46
CA ARG A 63 -30.50 -57.19 42.05
C ARG A 63 -31.03 -55.85 41.54
N SER A 64 -32.21 -55.45 41.98
CA SER A 64 -32.82 -54.19 41.54
C SER A 64 -32.22 -52.96 42.26
N VAL A 65 -31.61 -53.13 43.45
CA VAL A 65 -30.75 -52.12 44.08
C VAL A 65 -29.49 -51.89 43.24
N LEU A 66 -28.86 -52.95 42.74
CA LEU A 66 -27.71 -52.83 41.82
C LEU A 66 -28.10 -52.10 40.54
N GLY A 67 -29.30 -52.37 39.99
CA GLY A 67 -29.87 -51.63 38.87
C GLY A 67 -30.04 -50.13 39.16
N PHE A 68 -30.51 -49.77 40.35
CA PHE A 68 -30.61 -48.38 40.79
C PHE A 68 -29.26 -47.69 40.87
N CYS A 69 -28.29 -48.31 41.55
CA CYS A 69 -26.94 -47.78 41.69
C CYS A 69 -26.26 -47.61 40.34
N PHE A 70 -26.44 -48.57 39.42
CA PHE A 70 -25.93 -48.47 38.06
C PHE A 70 -26.46 -47.22 37.36
N GLY A 71 -27.78 -47.04 37.32
CA GLY A 71 -28.42 -45.86 36.70
C GLY A 71 -27.94 -44.54 37.32
N PHE A 72 -27.89 -44.47 38.65
CA PHE A 72 -27.44 -43.27 39.36
C PHE A 72 -25.96 -42.95 39.08
N VAL A 73 -25.07 -43.95 39.08
CA VAL A 73 -23.64 -43.78 38.77
C VAL A 73 -23.44 -43.36 37.32
N THR A 74 -24.16 -43.94 36.36
CA THR A 74 -24.10 -43.49 34.95
C THR A 74 -24.46 -42.02 34.81
N MET A 75 -25.49 -41.55 35.50
CA MET A 75 -25.87 -40.13 35.42
C MET A 75 -24.87 -39.21 36.14
N GLY A 76 -24.23 -39.72 37.20
CA GLY A 76 -23.06 -39.08 37.82
C GLY A 76 -21.87 -38.93 36.87
N LEU A 77 -21.57 -39.97 36.06
CA LEU A 77 -20.53 -39.91 35.03
C LEU A 77 -20.88 -38.91 33.91
N VAL A 78 -22.15 -38.84 33.49
CA VAL A 78 -22.62 -37.84 32.51
C VAL A 78 -22.47 -36.43 33.09
N TYR A 79 -22.81 -36.21 34.36
CA TYR A 79 -22.58 -34.94 35.04
C TYR A 79 -21.09 -34.58 35.09
N LEU A 80 -20.22 -35.54 35.42
CA LEU A 80 -18.77 -35.32 35.42
C LEU A 80 -18.26 -34.94 34.03
N TYR A 81 -18.72 -35.61 32.98
CA TYR A 81 -18.38 -35.29 31.59
C TYR A 81 -18.84 -33.88 31.18
N VAL A 82 -20.08 -33.50 31.52
CA VAL A 82 -20.63 -32.17 31.20
C VAL A 82 -20.03 -31.06 32.07
N SER A 83 -19.62 -31.36 33.31
CA SER A 83 -19.08 -30.38 34.26
C SER A 83 -17.57 -30.14 34.13
N THR A 84 -16.79 -31.16 33.73
CA THR A 84 -15.33 -31.04 33.53
C THR A 84 -14.94 -30.42 32.18
N GLY A 85 -15.94 -30.14 31.34
CA GLY A 85 -15.87 -29.10 30.32
C GLY A 85 -15.60 -29.64 28.92
N GLN A 86 -16.37 -29.11 27.98
CA GLN A 86 -16.07 -29.13 26.55
C GLN A 86 -14.77 -28.33 26.32
N ARG A 87 -13.63 -28.95 26.60
CA ARG A 87 -12.34 -28.40 26.21
C ARG A 87 -12.24 -28.55 24.70
N VAL A 88 -12.02 -27.44 24.01
CA VAL A 88 -11.81 -27.43 22.56
C VAL A 88 -10.37 -27.91 22.31
N TYR A 89 -10.22 -29.21 22.07
CA TYR A 89 -8.94 -29.80 21.68
C TYR A 89 -8.67 -29.49 20.21
N ARG A 90 -7.52 -28.88 19.94
CA ARG A 90 -7.00 -28.64 18.58
C ARG A 90 -5.77 -29.49 18.37
N GLU A 91 -5.98 -30.78 18.14
CA GLU A 91 -4.89 -31.75 17.98
C GLU A 91 -3.94 -31.33 16.85
N GLY A 92 -2.65 -31.18 17.17
CA GLY A 92 -1.60 -30.78 16.24
C GLY A 92 -1.54 -29.27 15.95
N ALA A 93 -2.37 -28.47 16.62
CA ALA A 93 -2.41 -27.02 16.49
C ALA A 93 -2.54 -26.31 17.85
N GLU A 94 -2.19 -26.99 18.94
CA GLU A 94 -2.37 -26.53 20.31
C GLU A 94 -1.61 -25.23 20.60
N TYR A 95 -0.43 -25.06 20.00
CA TYR A 95 0.45 -23.92 20.19
C TYR A 95 0.60 -23.04 18.94
N GLY A 96 -0.12 -23.38 17.87
CA GLY A 96 -0.09 -22.69 16.59
C GLY A 96 -0.25 -23.64 15.40
N SER A 97 -0.88 -23.13 14.34
CA SER A 97 -1.21 -23.88 13.11
C SER A 97 -0.50 -23.32 11.88
N ALA A 98 0.55 -22.51 12.06
CA ALA A 98 1.30 -21.94 10.95
C ALA A 98 1.92 -23.04 10.08
N ARG A 99 1.82 -22.89 8.77
CA ARG A 99 2.44 -23.76 7.78
C ARG A 99 2.73 -22.97 6.50
N PHE A 100 3.51 -23.53 5.61
CA PHE A 100 3.62 -22.97 4.26
C PHE A 100 2.37 -23.28 3.42
N GLY A 101 2.10 -22.39 2.47
CA GLY A 101 0.99 -22.51 1.53
C GLY A 101 1.22 -23.60 0.48
N ASN A 102 0.13 -24.21 0.01
CA ASN A 102 0.16 -25.33 -0.93
C ASN A 102 -0.19 -24.92 -2.36
N ASN A 103 0.07 -25.81 -3.34
CA ASN A 103 -0.20 -25.57 -4.77
C ASN A 103 -1.67 -25.25 -5.09
N ARG A 104 -2.63 -25.78 -4.31
CA ARG A 104 -4.06 -25.50 -4.51
C ARG A 104 -4.40 -24.06 -4.12
N GLU A 105 -3.80 -23.55 -3.05
CA GLU A 105 -4.06 -22.21 -2.52
C GLU A 105 -3.53 -21.13 -3.47
N ARG A 106 -2.33 -21.33 -4.04
CA ARG A 106 -1.77 -20.36 -5.01
C ARG A 106 -2.58 -20.29 -6.31
N LYS A 107 -3.20 -21.39 -6.78
CA LYS A 107 -3.99 -21.41 -8.02
C LYS A 107 -5.22 -20.50 -7.97
N ALA A 108 -5.77 -20.23 -6.79
CA ALA A 108 -6.95 -19.39 -6.63
C ALA A 108 -6.73 -17.92 -7.04
N PHE A 109 -5.47 -17.47 -7.06
CA PHE A 109 -5.09 -16.07 -7.34
C PHE A 109 -4.61 -15.84 -8.79
N ILE A 110 -4.45 -16.89 -9.58
CA ILE A 110 -3.88 -16.83 -10.94
C ILE A 110 -4.99 -16.51 -11.95
N SER A 111 -4.70 -15.66 -12.94
CA SER A 111 -5.61 -15.38 -14.06
C SER A 111 -5.63 -16.50 -15.11
N LYS A 112 -6.63 -16.48 -16.01
CA LYS A 112 -6.63 -17.40 -17.16
C LYS A 112 -5.48 -17.09 -18.12
N ASN A 113 -5.18 -15.80 -18.32
CA ASN A 113 -4.05 -15.32 -19.11
C ASN A 113 -2.89 -14.88 -18.20
N PRO A 114 -1.77 -15.62 -18.12
CA PRO A 114 -0.65 -15.30 -17.24
C PRO A 114 -0.01 -13.91 -17.42
N LEU A 115 -0.25 -13.23 -18.55
CA LEU A 115 0.20 -11.84 -18.77
C LEU A 115 -0.59 -10.83 -17.92
N ASN A 116 -1.81 -11.17 -17.50
CA ASN A 116 -2.64 -10.33 -16.63
C ASN A 116 -2.24 -10.41 -15.15
N ASP A 117 -1.22 -11.21 -14.81
CA ASP A 117 -0.78 -11.43 -13.44
C ASP A 117 0.47 -10.61 -13.08
N THR A 118 0.53 -10.23 -11.81
CA THR A 118 1.76 -9.90 -11.11
C THR A 118 2.53 -11.17 -10.76
N ILE A 119 3.77 -11.25 -11.18
CA ILE A 119 4.72 -12.32 -10.85
C ILE A 119 5.33 -12.01 -9.47
N LEU A 120 5.05 -12.86 -8.47
CA LEU A 120 5.60 -12.71 -7.12
C LEU A 120 6.77 -13.68 -6.88
N SER A 121 6.69 -14.89 -7.42
CA SER A 121 7.77 -15.88 -7.37
C SER A 121 7.74 -16.78 -8.61
N ARG A 122 8.55 -17.85 -8.63
CA ARG A 122 8.54 -18.83 -9.73
C ARG A 122 7.15 -19.41 -10.00
N ASN A 123 6.38 -19.68 -8.93
CA ASN A 123 5.10 -20.39 -9.01
C ASN A 123 3.92 -19.63 -8.43
N VAL A 124 4.15 -18.49 -7.77
CA VAL A 124 3.08 -17.68 -7.16
C VAL A 124 2.89 -16.42 -8.01
N ARG A 125 1.63 -16.22 -8.40
CA ARG A 125 1.17 -15.09 -9.19
C ARG A 125 -0.10 -14.52 -8.57
N LEU A 126 -0.33 -13.23 -8.76
CA LEU A 126 -1.52 -12.54 -8.32
C LEU A 126 -2.13 -11.77 -9.49
N THR A 127 -3.37 -12.11 -9.86
CA THR A 127 -4.10 -11.40 -10.91
C THR A 127 -4.20 -9.91 -10.66
N LEU A 128 -3.85 -9.13 -11.69
CA LEU A 128 -3.96 -7.68 -11.70
C LEU A 128 -5.30 -7.25 -12.30
N LEU A 129 -5.66 -7.79 -13.47
CA LEU A 129 -6.80 -7.32 -14.27
C LEU A 129 -8.08 -8.15 -14.12
N GLU A 130 -7.97 -9.47 -13.87
CA GLU A 130 -9.17 -10.29 -13.71
C GLU A 130 -9.76 -10.15 -12.32
N LYS A 131 -11.07 -9.87 -12.24
CA LYS A 131 -11.85 -9.96 -11.01
C LYS A 131 -12.02 -11.43 -10.62
N LYS A 132 -11.78 -11.73 -9.35
CA LYS A 132 -12.01 -13.07 -8.75
C LYS A 132 -13.24 -13.01 -7.84
N ALA A 133 -13.67 -14.19 -7.37
CA ALA A 133 -14.67 -14.25 -6.31
C ALA A 133 -14.20 -13.45 -5.08
N PRO A 134 -15.08 -12.78 -4.32
CA PRO A 134 -14.69 -11.89 -3.22
C PRO A 134 -13.70 -12.51 -2.22
N GLN A 135 -13.82 -13.82 -1.96
CA GLN A 135 -12.91 -14.57 -1.09
C GLN A 135 -11.44 -14.61 -1.58
N PHE A 136 -11.20 -14.47 -2.88
CA PHE A 136 -9.87 -14.52 -3.51
C PHE A 136 -9.46 -13.21 -4.19
N ASP A 137 -10.37 -12.26 -4.33
CA ASP A 137 -10.00 -10.94 -4.82
C ASP A 137 -9.23 -10.17 -3.74
N ARG A 138 -8.11 -9.58 -4.15
CA ARG A 138 -7.17 -8.92 -3.24
C ARG A 138 -6.87 -7.53 -3.74
N ASN A 139 -6.60 -6.65 -2.79
CA ASN A 139 -5.95 -5.39 -3.07
C ASN A 139 -4.66 -5.66 -3.87
N LYS A 140 -4.44 -4.85 -4.90
CA LYS A 140 -3.28 -4.97 -5.81
C LYS A 140 -2.04 -4.25 -5.27
N ASN A 141 -2.19 -3.49 -4.18
CA ASN A 141 -1.07 -2.95 -3.42
C ASN A 141 -0.18 -4.09 -2.89
N LEU A 142 1.12 -3.93 -3.08
CA LEU A 142 2.12 -4.96 -2.78
C LEU A 142 3.37 -4.29 -2.21
N VAL A 143 3.84 -4.73 -1.06
CA VAL A 143 5.15 -4.29 -0.56
C VAL A 143 6.22 -5.33 -0.91
N VAL A 144 7.37 -4.86 -1.38
CA VAL A 144 8.54 -5.71 -1.63
C VAL A 144 9.65 -5.31 -0.68
N ILE A 145 10.20 -6.27 0.05
CA ILE A 145 11.31 -6.04 0.98
C ILE A 145 12.49 -6.89 0.54
N GLY A 146 13.64 -6.27 0.30
CA GLY A 146 14.86 -7.00 0.01
C GLY A 146 16.12 -6.14 0.05
N GLY A 147 17.18 -6.65 0.68
CA GLY A 147 18.45 -5.96 0.80
C GLY A 147 19.11 -5.64 -0.55
N SER A 148 20.23 -4.91 -0.53
CA SER A 148 21.05 -4.71 -1.74
C SER A 148 21.47 -6.05 -2.35
N GLY A 149 21.45 -6.15 -3.68
CA GLY A 149 21.78 -7.38 -4.40
C GLY A 149 20.75 -8.53 -4.30
N SER A 150 19.60 -8.33 -3.63
CA SER A 150 18.54 -9.36 -3.52
C SER A 150 17.81 -9.64 -4.84
N GLY A 151 18.02 -8.78 -5.86
CA GLY A 151 17.43 -8.89 -7.19
C GLY A 151 16.07 -8.22 -7.33
N LYS A 152 15.81 -7.11 -6.63
CA LYS A 152 14.55 -6.35 -6.69
C LYS A 152 14.20 -5.94 -8.12
N THR A 153 15.06 -5.17 -8.79
CA THR A 153 14.82 -4.73 -10.17
C THR A 153 14.85 -5.90 -11.15
N PHE A 154 15.90 -6.72 -11.09
CA PHE A 154 16.14 -7.80 -12.03
C PHE A 154 15.08 -8.91 -11.94
N ARG A 155 14.75 -9.40 -10.73
CA ARG A 155 13.87 -10.56 -10.52
C ARG A 155 12.41 -10.21 -10.31
N PHE A 156 12.08 -8.96 -9.98
CA PHE A 156 10.71 -8.55 -9.71
C PHE A 156 10.24 -7.39 -10.60
N VAL A 157 10.91 -6.25 -10.64
CA VAL A 157 10.43 -5.07 -11.41
C VAL A 157 10.39 -5.35 -12.92
N LYS A 158 11.55 -5.63 -13.54
CA LYS A 158 11.67 -5.92 -14.98
C LYS A 158 10.67 -6.97 -15.49
N PRO A 159 10.58 -8.19 -14.90
CA PRO A 159 9.67 -9.21 -15.40
C PRO A 159 8.20 -8.84 -15.24
N ASN A 160 7.83 -7.97 -14.30
CA ASN A 160 6.45 -7.48 -14.18
C ASN A 160 6.13 -6.36 -15.17
N LEU A 161 7.08 -5.47 -15.46
CA LEU A 161 6.90 -4.39 -16.45
C LEU A 161 6.66 -4.96 -17.86
N ILE A 162 7.46 -5.96 -18.25
CA ILE A 162 7.36 -6.59 -19.58
C ILE A 162 6.14 -7.52 -19.73
N GLN A 163 5.23 -7.57 -18.76
CA GLN A 163 3.91 -8.18 -18.90
C GLN A 163 2.98 -7.32 -19.77
N LEU A 164 3.27 -6.02 -19.94
CA LEU A 164 2.55 -5.08 -20.83
C LEU A 164 1.03 -5.00 -20.56
N ASN A 165 0.63 -5.19 -19.30
CA ASN A 165 -0.76 -5.36 -18.88
C ASN A 165 -1.42 -4.07 -18.37
N CYS A 166 -0.66 -3.04 -17.99
CA CYS A 166 -1.18 -1.81 -17.41
C CYS A 166 -0.28 -0.60 -17.73
N SER A 167 -0.72 0.60 -17.34
CA SER A 167 0.13 1.79 -17.29
C SER A 167 1.02 1.72 -16.05
N ASN A 168 2.30 2.07 -16.19
CA ASN A 168 3.28 1.92 -15.12
C ASN A 168 4.03 3.22 -14.89
N ILE A 169 4.26 3.55 -13.62
CA ILE A 169 5.17 4.60 -13.17
C ILE A 169 6.29 3.89 -12.41
N VAL A 170 7.53 4.12 -12.78
CA VAL A 170 8.68 3.47 -12.15
C VAL A 170 9.69 4.51 -11.71
N VAL A 171 10.05 4.45 -10.43
CA VAL A 171 11.22 5.16 -9.91
C VAL A 171 12.45 4.33 -10.24
N ASP A 172 13.38 4.90 -11.00
CA ASP A 172 14.62 4.25 -11.37
C ASP A 172 15.84 5.09 -10.96
N PRO A 173 16.51 4.74 -9.85
CA PRO A 173 17.69 5.47 -9.40
C PRO A 173 18.92 5.27 -10.31
N LYS A 174 19.14 4.05 -10.85
CA LYS A 174 20.44 3.68 -11.48
C LYS A 174 20.40 2.58 -12.55
N ASP A 175 19.28 1.93 -12.78
CA ASP A 175 19.27 0.69 -13.56
C ASP A 175 19.17 0.92 -15.08
N HIS A 176 19.19 2.18 -15.54
CA HIS A 176 18.98 2.55 -16.94
C HIS A 176 17.74 1.85 -17.51
N LEU A 177 16.68 1.79 -16.71
CA LEU A 177 15.48 1.03 -17.00
C LEU A 177 14.72 1.64 -18.17
N ALA A 178 14.75 2.97 -18.30
CA ALA A 178 14.23 3.68 -19.45
C ALA A 178 14.91 3.20 -20.74
N GLU A 179 16.23 3.21 -20.77
CA GLU A 179 17.02 2.79 -21.92
C GLU A 179 16.86 1.29 -22.20
N LYS A 180 16.77 0.46 -21.15
CA LYS A 180 16.70 -1.01 -21.28
C LYS A 180 15.34 -1.53 -21.71
N THR A 181 14.27 -0.79 -21.43
CA THR A 181 12.89 -1.27 -21.62
C THR A 181 12.02 -0.35 -22.47
N GLY A 182 12.39 0.91 -22.67
CA GLY A 182 11.56 1.91 -23.35
C GLY A 182 11.21 1.56 -24.79
N LYS A 183 12.16 0.99 -25.57
CA LYS A 183 11.90 0.56 -26.95
C LYS A 183 10.78 -0.48 -27.03
N LEU A 184 10.75 -1.46 -26.11
CA LEU A 184 9.69 -2.45 -26.03
C LEU A 184 8.31 -1.81 -25.81
N PHE A 185 8.22 -0.79 -24.96
CA PHE A 185 6.97 -0.10 -24.70
C PHE A 185 6.49 0.69 -25.92
N LEU A 186 7.37 1.43 -26.58
CA LEU A 186 7.06 2.17 -27.81
C LEU A 186 6.53 1.23 -28.91
N GLU A 187 7.20 0.11 -29.15
CA GLU A 187 6.80 -0.90 -30.14
C GLU A 187 5.44 -1.57 -29.82
N ASN A 188 5.00 -1.50 -28.56
CA ASN A 188 3.71 -2.04 -28.11
C ASN A 188 2.64 -0.95 -27.90
N GLY A 189 2.83 0.23 -28.49
CA GLY A 189 1.83 1.31 -28.51
C GLY A 189 1.66 2.04 -27.18
N TYR A 190 2.65 2.00 -26.30
CA TYR A 190 2.67 2.81 -25.09
C TYR A 190 3.14 4.22 -25.40
N GLN A 191 2.55 5.21 -24.72
CA GLN A 191 3.23 6.47 -24.51
C GLN A 191 4.39 6.24 -23.53
N VAL A 192 5.60 6.66 -23.88
CA VAL A 192 6.75 6.60 -22.97
C VAL A 192 7.13 8.00 -22.53
N LYS A 193 7.22 8.21 -21.22
CA LYS A 193 7.55 9.49 -20.57
C LYS A 193 8.75 9.29 -19.65
N VAL A 194 9.68 10.23 -19.62
CA VAL A 194 10.87 10.17 -18.76
C VAL A 194 11.03 11.52 -18.05
N LEU A 195 10.80 11.52 -16.73
CA LEU A 195 11.15 12.63 -15.86
C LEU A 195 12.52 12.34 -15.24
N ASP A 196 13.57 12.94 -15.78
CA ASP A 196 14.96 12.70 -15.38
C ASP A 196 15.49 13.84 -14.50
N LEU A 197 15.66 13.56 -13.20
CA LEU A 197 16.21 14.52 -12.23
C LEU A 197 17.73 14.46 -12.13
N VAL A 198 18.38 13.55 -12.85
CA VAL A 198 19.85 13.45 -12.96
C VAL A 198 20.31 14.23 -14.20
N ASN A 199 19.71 13.97 -15.36
CA ASN A 199 19.91 14.73 -16.59
C ASN A 199 18.63 15.48 -17.00
N MET A 200 18.35 16.57 -16.28
CA MET A 200 17.17 17.42 -16.50
C MET A 200 17.09 18.04 -17.90
N THR A 201 18.21 18.10 -18.64
CA THR A 201 18.21 18.61 -20.02
C THR A 201 17.69 17.59 -21.04
N ASN A 202 17.60 16.31 -20.67
CA ASN A 202 17.08 15.23 -21.50
C ASN A 202 15.84 14.59 -20.85
N SER A 203 14.87 15.42 -20.48
CA SER A 203 13.71 15.04 -19.68
C SER A 203 12.42 15.65 -20.24
N ASP A 204 11.30 14.95 -20.02
CA ASP A 204 9.97 15.54 -20.09
C ASP A 204 9.83 16.68 -19.08
N GLY A 205 9.06 17.70 -19.44
CA GLY A 205 8.72 18.81 -18.55
C GLY A 205 7.60 18.43 -17.59
N PHE A 206 7.72 18.84 -16.33
CA PHE A 206 6.73 18.65 -15.29
C PHE A 206 6.37 19.99 -14.65
N ASN A 207 5.16 20.49 -14.93
CA ASN A 207 4.64 21.68 -14.28
C ASN A 207 3.37 21.34 -13.47
N PRO A 208 3.42 21.31 -12.12
CA PRO A 208 2.28 20.94 -11.30
C PRO A 208 1.14 21.96 -11.37
N PHE A 209 1.39 23.22 -11.74
CA PHE A 209 0.32 24.22 -11.92
C PHE A 209 -0.66 23.83 -13.03
N ARG A 210 -0.25 22.99 -13.99
CA ARG A 210 -1.17 22.44 -15.01
C ARG A 210 -2.34 21.67 -14.41
N TYR A 211 -2.15 21.09 -13.22
CA TYR A 211 -3.09 20.17 -12.58
C TYR A 211 -3.88 20.81 -11.43
N VAL A 212 -3.54 22.06 -11.09
CA VAL A 212 -4.26 22.87 -10.09
C VAL A 212 -5.58 23.35 -10.68
N GLU A 213 -6.69 22.85 -10.11
CA GLU A 213 -8.05 23.25 -10.50
C GLU A 213 -8.79 23.96 -9.36
N THR A 214 -8.34 23.78 -8.12
CA THR A 214 -8.98 24.37 -6.93
C THR A 214 -7.94 25.02 -6.01
N GLU A 215 -8.41 25.92 -5.13
CA GLU A 215 -7.59 26.53 -4.06
C GLU A 215 -6.96 25.46 -3.15
N ASN A 216 -7.68 24.36 -2.90
CA ASN A 216 -7.18 23.25 -2.10
C ASN A 216 -6.02 22.51 -2.80
N ASP A 217 -6.08 22.37 -4.13
CA ASP A 217 -4.98 21.77 -4.90
C ASP A 217 -3.73 22.66 -4.85
N LEU A 218 -3.90 23.98 -4.98
CA LEU A 218 -2.81 24.94 -4.82
C LEU A 218 -2.19 24.83 -3.42
N ASN A 219 -3.02 24.81 -2.38
CA ASN A 219 -2.56 24.70 -1.02
C ASN A 219 -1.82 23.38 -0.76
N ARG A 220 -2.34 22.26 -1.27
CA ARG A 220 -1.68 20.94 -1.18
C ARG A 220 -0.32 20.96 -1.85
N MET A 221 -0.24 21.47 -3.09
CA MET A 221 1.01 21.57 -3.85
C MET A 221 2.07 22.38 -3.09
N LEU A 222 1.70 23.55 -2.57
CA LEU A 222 2.61 24.37 -1.78
C LEU A 222 3.01 23.68 -0.47
N THR A 223 2.10 23.00 0.20
CA THR A 223 2.40 22.27 1.44
C THR A 223 3.42 21.15 1.20
N VAL A 224 3.26 20.40 0.10
CA VAL A 224 4.20 19.35 -0.32
C VAL A 224 5.58 19.94 -0.57
N TYR A 225 5.65 21.07 -1.28
CA TYR A 225 6.90 21.79 -1.55
C TYR A 225 7.58 22.19 -0.24
N PHE A 226 6.89 22.94 0.62
CA PHE A 226 7.46 23.45 1.86
C PHE A 226 7.94 22.34 2.79
N ASN A 227 7.19 21.25 2.93
CA ASN A 227 7.58 20.11 3.78
C ASN A 227 8.84 19.41 3.27
N ASN A 228 9.03 19.32 1.94
CA ASN A 228 10.20 18.67 1.35
C ASN A 228 11.40 19.60 1.11
N THR A 229 11.26 20.91 1.40
CA THR A 229 12.37 21.89 1.38
C THR A 229 12.85 22.32 2.77
N LYS A 230 12.31 21.73 3.85
CA LYS A 230 12.84 21.95 5.21
C LYS A 230 14.24 21.32 5.28
N GLY A 231 15.26 22.14 5.53
CA GLY A 231 16.63 21.65 5.67
C GLY A 231 16.75 20.61 6.79
N ASN A 232 17.53 19.55 6.56
CA ASN A 232 17.88 18.56 7.57
C ASN A 232 18.77 19.19 8.65
N GLY A 233 18.21 19.96 9.60
CA GLY A 233 19.00 20.44 10.73
C GLY A 233 18.48 21.64 11.51
N SER A 234 17.51 22.41 11.02
CA SER A 234 16.91 23.47 11.82
C SER A 234 15.40 23.26 11.92
N ARG A 235 14.90 23.21 13.16
CA ARG A 235 13.57 23.70 13.45
C ARG A 235 13.58 25.16 13.00
N SER A 236 13.25 25.41 11.74
CA SER A 236 12.81 26.73 11.32
C SER A 236 11.72 27.15 12.30
N ASP A 237 11.83 28.36 12.86
CA ASP A 237 10.82 28.85 13.78
C ASP A 237 9.46 28.73 13.09
N PRO A 238 8.46 28.04 13.70
CA PRO A 238 7.14 27.88 13.09
C PRO A 238 6.55 29.20 12.60
N PHE A 239 6.88 30.31 13.27
CA PHE A 239 6.47 31.65 12.87
C PHE A 239 7.00 32.04 11.47
N TRP A 240 8.29 31.83 11.18
CA TRP A 240 8.89 32.17 9.88
C TRP A 240 8.39 31.26 8.77
N ASP A 241 8.17 29.99 9.08
CA ASP A 241 7.60 29.02 8.13
C ASP A 241 6.17 29.39 7.73
N GLU A 242 5.35 29.79 8.70
CA GLU A 242 3.96 30.20 8.46
C GLU A 242 3.89 31.50 7.65
N ALA A 243 4.66 32.53 8.02
CA ALA A 243 4.71 33.79 7.28
C ALA A 243 5.17 33.58 5.82
N SER A 244 6.20 32.75 5.62
CA SER A 244 6.71 32.38 4.29
C SER A 244 5.67 31.62 3.47
N MET A 245 4.95 30.68 4.07
CA MET A 245 3.88 29.92 3.42
C MET A 245 2.72 30.84 3.00
N THR A 246 2.31 31.78 3.86
CA THR A 246 1.23 32.73 3.57
C THR A 246 1.61 33.66 2.42
N LEU A 247 2.83 34.20 2.41
CA LEU A 247 3.35 35.00 1.29
C LEU A 247 3.33 34.22 -0.03
N VAL A 248 3.88 33.01 -0.02
CA VAL A 248 3.96 32.19 -1.23
C VAL A 248 2.57 31.78 -1.71
N ARG A 249 1.64 31.51 -0.80
CA ARG A 249 0.25 31.20 -1.18
C ARG A 249 -0.43 32.40 -1.84
N ALA A 250 -0.24 33.61 -1.31
CA ALA A 250 -0.76 34.84 -1.93
C ALA A 250 -0.17 35.05 -3.34
N ILE A 251 1.16 34.95 -3.48
CA ILE A 251 1.85 35.12 -4.78
C ILE A 251 1.44 34.04 -5.79
N SER A 252 1.39 32.79 -5.35
CA SER A 252 1.04 31.67 -6.24
C SER A 252 -0.41 31.76 -6.69
N SER A 253 -1.32 32.18 -5.80
CA SER A 253 -2.71 32.40 -6.14
C SER A 253 -2.88 33.57 -7.12
N TYR A 254 -2.16 34.68 -6.88
CA TYR A 254 -2.10 35.80 -7.83
C TYR A 254 -1.61 35.35 -9.21
N LEU A 255 -0.57 34.50 -9.29
CA LEU A 255 -0.09 33.97 -10.56
C LEU A 255 -1.15 33.08 -11.23
N VAL A 256 -1.81 32.19 -10.48
CA VAL A 256 -2.90 31.36 -11.02
C VAL A 256 -4.01 32.25 -11.60
N ASP A 257 -4.41 33.30 -10.90
CA ASP A 257 -5.41 34.26 -11.35
C ASP A 257 -4.92 35.10 -12.55
N PHE A 258 -3.63 35.44 -12.61
CA PHE A 258 -3.05 36.16 -13.74
C PHE A 258 -3.10 35.35 -15.04
N TYR A 259 -2.75 34.05 -14.95
CA TYR A 259 -2.80 33.14 -16.10
C TYR A 259 -4.22 32.67 -16.42
N ASN A 260 -5.10 32.65 -15.42
CA ASN A 260 -6.50 32.30 -15.57
C ASN A 260 -7.40 33.27 -14.78
N PRO A 261 -7.76 34.42 -15.38
CA PRO A 261 -8.52 35.48 -14.72
C PRO A 261 -9.78 35.00 -14.01
N PRO A 262 -10.07 35.49 -12.79
CA PRO A 262 -11.32 35.23 -12.10
C PRO A 262 -12.53 35.54 -13.00
N GLY A 263 -13.50 34.63 -13.03
CA GLY A 263 -14.67 34.70 -13.92
C GLY A 263 -14.48 34.03 -15.28
N SER A 264 -13.30 33.49 -15.60
CA SER A 264 -13.08 32.68 -16.80
C SER A 264 -13.95 31.42 -16.80
N THR A 265 -14.54 31.09 -17.94
CA THR A 265 -15.23 29.80 -18.11
C THR A 265 -14.22 28.64 -18.09
N LYS A 266 -14.70 27.43 -17.78
CA LYS A 266 -13.85 26.23 -17.78
C LYS A 266 -13.19 25.99 -19.14
N GLU A 267 -13.91 26.26 -20.23
CA GLU A 267 -13.45 26.10 -21.60
C GLU A 267 -12.33 27.09 -21.94
N GLU A 268 -12.45 28.35 -21.53
CA GLU A 268 -11.39 29.34 -21.68
C GLU A 268 -10.13 28.96 -20.90
N ALA A 269 -10.31 28.57 -19.63
CA ALA A 269 -9.22 28.11 -18.79
C ALA A 269 -8.49 26.92 -19.43
N ASP A 270 -9.23 25.92 -19.89
CA ASP A 270 -8.67 24.74 -20.54
C ASP A 270 -8.01 25.08 -21.89
N SER A 271 -8.53 26.05 -22.64
CA SER A 271 -7.90 26.53 -23.87
C SER A 271 -6.54 27.21 -23.60
N ARG A 272 -6.45 28.04 -22.54
CA ARG A 272 -5.20 28.70 -22.13
C ARG A 272 -4.18 27.67 -21.64
N ARG A 273 -4.63 26.68 -20.87
CA ARG A 273 -3.81 25.53 -20.45
C ARG A 273 -3.28 24.77 -21.67
N LYS A 274 -4.12 24.45 -22.66
CA LYS A 274 -3.68 23.77 -23.90
C LYS A 274 -2.61 24.54 -24.67
N ARG A 275 -2.58 25.87 -24.60
CA ARG A 275 -1.51 26.71 -25.19
C ARG A 275 -0.18 26.66 -24.43
N GLY A 276 -0.10 25.91 -23.34
CA GLY A 276 1.15 25.70 -22.59
C GLY A 276 1.58 26.87 -21.71
N ARG A 277 0.68 27.82 -21.42
CA ARG A 277 0.96 28.95 -20.53
C ARG A 277 0.51 28.62 -19.11
N TYR A 278 1.47 28.45 -18.22
CA TYR A 278 1.25 28.13 -16.81
C TYR A 278 2.16 28.99 -15.94
N PRO A 279 1.74 29.28 -14.70
CA PRO A 279 2.67 29.75 -13.68
C PRO A 279 3.84 28.78 -13.53
N ALA A 280 5.00 29.31 -13.17
CA ALA A 280 6.17 28.52 -12.82
C ALA A 280 6.68 28.90 -11.44
N PHE A 281 7.27 27.95 -10.71
CA PHE A 281 7.87 28.22 -9.40
C PHE A 281 8.97 29.30 -9.44
N SER A 282 9.70 29.38 -10.56
CA SER A 282 10.68 30.44 -10.77
C SER A 282 10.07 31.85 -10.77
N GLU A 283 8.81 32.00 -11.19
CA GLU A 283 8.11 33.30 -11.16
C GLU A 283 7.79 33.72 -9.74
N ILE A 284 7.42 32.78 -8.87
CA ILE A 284 7.23 33.04 -7.43
C ILE A 284 8.53 33.62 -6.85
N GLY A 285 9.67 32.97 -7.12
CA GLY A 285 10.99 33.43 -6.67
C GLY A 285 11.34 34.84 -7.16
N LYS A 286 10.93 35.20 -8.39
CA LYS A 286 11.12 36.56 -8.94
C LYS A 286 10.21 37.56 -8.24
N LEU A 287 8.93 37.23 -8.02
CA LEU A 287 7.96 38.11 -7.38
C LEU A 287 8.30 38.38 -5.91
N ILE A 288 8.84 37.39 -5.17
CA ILE A 288 9.29 37.59 -3.79
C ILE A 288 10.34 38.72 -3.70
N LYS A 289 11.27 38.79 -4.67
CA LYS A 289 12.31 39.84 -4.70
C LYS A 289 11.73 41.25 -4.96
N LEU A 290 10.56 41.34 -5.58
CA LEU A 290 9.86 42.61 -5.84
C LEU A 290 9.15 43.18 -4.60
N LEU A 291 9.19 42.47 -3.48
CA LEU A 291 8.64 42.92 -2.21
C LEU A 291 9.61 43.81 -1.42
N SER A 292 10.92 43.72 -1.70
CA SER A 292 11.93 44.62 -1.15
C SER A 292 11.72 46.04 -1.65
N LYS A 293 11.83 47.04 -0.76
CA LYS A 293 11.65 48.47 -1.08
C LYS A 293 12.99 49.11 -1.45
N GLY A 294 12.99 50.00 -2.43
CA GLY A 294 14.12 50.92 -2.66
C GLY A 294 14.14 52.04 -1.62
N GLU A 295 15.28 52.71 -1.44
CA GLU A 295 15.51 53.75 -0.41
C GLU A 295 14.53 54.95 -0.45
N ASN A 296 13.73 55.11 -1.53
CA ASN A 296 12.77 56.20 -1.72
C ASN A 296 11.38 55.72 -2.19
N GLN A 297 10.94 54.52 -1.81
CA GLN A 297 9.62 53.99 -2.21
C GLN A 297 8.70 53.72 -1.01
N ASP A 298 7.52 54.34 -1.01
CA ASP A 298 6.48 54.07 0.00
C ASP A 298 5.95 52.64 -0.08
N LYS A 299 5.81 52.13 -1.32
CA LYS A 299 5.30 50.79 -1.63
C LYS A 299 6.23 50.04 -2.55
N SER A 300 6.32 48.73 -2.34
CA SER A 300 7.07 47.83 -3.22
C SER A 300 6.32 47.57 -4.53
N VAL A 301 7.02 47.08 -5.57
CA VAL A 301 6.38 46.75 -6.85
C VAL A 301 5.32 45.66 -6.66
N LEU A 302 5.60 44.66 -5.81
CA LEU A 302 4.63 43.60 -5.53
C LEU A 302 3.36 44.16 -4.85
N GLU A 303 3.49 45.12 -3.93
CA GLU A 303 2.34 45.78 -3.31
C GLU A 303 1.46 46.50 -4.32
N VAL A 304 2.06 47.22 -5.26
CA VAL A 304 1.31 47.90 -6.34
C VAL A 304 0.57 46.89 -7.22
N MET A 305 1.18 45.73 -7.50
CA MET A 305 0.52 44.65 -8.25
C MET A 305 -0.71 44.11 -7.53
N PHE A 306 -0.63 43.86 -6.22
CA PHE A 306 -1.79 43.41 -5.42
C PHE A 306 -2.86 44.51 -5.28
N GLU A 307 -2.48 45.79 -5.22
CA GLU A 307 -3.45 46.89 -5.23
C GLU A 307 -4.19 47.01 -6.56
N SER A 308 -3.48 46.83 -7.68
CA SER A 308 -4.09 46.78 -9.02
C SER A 308 -5.03 45.57 -9.17
N TYR A 309 -4.62 44.42 -8.64
CA TYR A 309 -5.46 43.23 -8.60
C TYR A 309 -6.73 43.47 -7.78
N ALA A 310 -6.61 44.05 -6.59
CA ALA A 310 -7.75 44.36 -5.72
C ALA A 310 -8.74 45.34 -6.37
N LYS A 311 -8.24 46.33 -7.13
CA LYS A 311 -9.09 47.24 -7.92
C LYS A 311 -9.88 46.52 -9.03
N THR A 312 -9.31 45.46 -9.60
CA THR A 312 -9.89 44.73 -10.74
C THR A 312 -10.85 43.63 -10.29
N TYR A 313 -10.50 42.88 -9.25
CA TYR A 313 -11.21 41.66 -8.82
C TYR A 313 -11.76 41.72 -7.39
N GLY A 314 -11.64 42.86 -6.72
CA GLY A 314 -12.08 43.05 -5.32
C GLY A 314 -11.13 42.47 -4.29
N THR A 315 -11.49 42.60 -3.01
CA THR A 315 -10.69 42.18 -1.85
C THR A 315 -11.16 40.87 -1.20
N GLU A 316 -12.35 40.38 -1.56
CA GLU A 316 -13.01 39.24 -0.92
C GLU A 316 -12.66 37.87 -1.55
N ASN A 317 -11.62 37.80 -2.38
CA ASN A 317 -11.17 36.56 -3.04
C ASN A 317 -10.00 35.89 -2.28
N PHE A 318 -9.74 34.63 -2.60
CA PHE A 318 -8.69 33.84 -1.93
C PHE A 318 -7.29 34.47 -2.02
N THR A 319 -6.94 35.05 -3.17
CA THR A 319 -5.66 35.77 -3.37
C THR A 319 -5.51 36.93 -2.38
N MET A 320 -6.53 37.79 -2.27
CA MET A 320 -6.48 38.98 -1.42
C MET A 320 -6.60 38.66 0.08
N ARG A 321 -7.32 37.59 0.46
CA ARG A 321 -7.36 37.11 1.85
C ARG A 321 -5.97 36.68 2.33
N ASN A 322 -5.28 35.84 1.55
CA ASN A 322 -3.91 35.44 1.90
C ASN A 322 -2.93 36.62 1.87
N TRP A 323 -3.14 37.59 0.98
CA TRP A 323 -2.33 38.81 0.97
C TRP A 323 -2.55 39.66 2.23
N ALA A 324 -3.80 39.83 2.66
CA ALA A 324 -4.14 40.55 3.89
C ALA A 324 -3.56 39.84 5.13
N ASP A 325 -3.66 38.50 5.18
CA ASP A 325 -3.04 37.70 6.24
C ASP A 325 -1.53 37.89 6.29
N PHE A 326 -0.87 37.97 5.12
CA PHE A 326 0.55 38.26 5.04
C PHE A 326 0.91 39.69 5.52
N GLN A 327 0.08 40.70 5.27
CA GLN A 327 0.34 42.07 5.73
C GLN A 327 0.50 42.15 7.25
N ASN A 328 -0.13 41.25 8.02
CA ASN A 328 0.02 41.19 9.47
C ASN A 328 1.47 40.91 9.94
N TYR A 329 2.35 40.38 9.08
CA TYR A 329 3.75 40.08 9.40
C TYR A 329 4.73 41.21 9.02
N LYS A 330 4.26 42.20 8.25
CA LYS A 330 5.10 43.12 7.48
C LYS A 330 5.87 44.15 8.31
N ASP A 331 5.29 44.69 9.38
CA ASP A 331 5.79 45.94 9.98
C ASP A 331 7.15 45.85 10.70
N LYS A 332 7.59 44.65 11.09
CA LYS A 332 8.91 44.47 11.76
C LYS A 332 9.76 43.32 11.24
N THR A 333 9.20 42.45 10.41
CA THR A 333 9.84 41.16 10.09
C THR A 333 9.91 40.83 8.61
N LEU A 334 9.49 41.77 7.75
CA LEU A 334 9.40 41.60 6.30
C LEU A 334 10.72 41.12 5.68
N ASP A 335 11.84 41.78 5.99
CA ASP A 335 13.13 41.43 5.40
C ASP A 335 13.59 40.02 5.79
N SER A 336 13.33 39.61 7.03
CA SER A 336 13.58 38.23 7.49
C SER A 336 12.72 37.22 6.74
N VAL A 337 11.43 37.52 6.53
CA VAL A 337 10.53 36.63 5.76
C VAL A 337 10.96 36.55 4.29
N ILE A 338 11.34 37.67 3.67
CA ILE A 338 11.85 37.70 2.29
C ILE A 338 13.12 36.85 2.19
N ALA A 339 14.07 37.00 3.11
CA ALA A 339 15.32 36.23 3.11
C ALA A 339 15.06 34.72 3.24
N VAL A 340 14.23 34.30 4.20
CA VAL A 340 13.87 32.89 4.42
C VAL A 340 13.14 32.34 3.20
N THR A 341 12.17 33.07 2.65
CA THR A 341 11.38 32.62 1.49
C THR A 341 12.25 32.54 0.24
N THR A 342 13.12 33.52 0.00
CA THR A 342 14.05 33.52 -1.14
C THR A 342 15.02 32.35 -1.06
N ALA A 343 15.54 32.03 0.13
CA ALA A 343 16.39 30.87 0.34
C ALA A 343 15.68 29.56 -0.01
N LYS A 344 14.40 29.41 0.39
CA LYS A 344 13.59 28.23 0.03
C LYS A 344 13.38 28.07 -1.47
N PHE A 345 13.36 29.16 -2.23
CA PHE A 345 13.17 29.14 -3.69
C PHE A 345 14.49 29.19 -4.49
N ALA A 346 15.64 29.17 -3.82
CA ALA A 346 16.94 29.31 -4.47
C ALA A 346 17.22 28.24 -5.53
N LEU A 347 16.67 27.03 -5.38
CA LEU A 347 16.82 25.93 -6.34
C LEU A 347 16.18 26.24 -7.71
N PHE A 348 15.19 27.14 -7.75
CA PHE A 348 14.60 27.63 -9.01
C PHE A 348 15.41 28.76 -9.67
N ASN A 349 16.62 29.06 -9.19
CA ASN A 349 17.60 29.84 -9.94
C ASN A 349 18.46 28.96 -10.87
N ILE A 350 18.40 27.63 -10.72
CA ILE A 350 19.14 26.70 -11.58
C ILE A 350 18.37 26.56 -12.90
N GLN A 351 19.03 26.88 -14.02
CA GLN A 351 18.40 26.89 -15.35
C GLN A 351 17.75 25.54 -15.71
N SER A 352 18.40 24.43 -15.37
CA SER A 352 17.85 23.09 -15.64
C SER A 352 16.55 22.80 -14.89
N VAL A 353 16.41 23.29 -13.65
CA VAL A 353 15.17 23.15 -12.85
C VAL A 353 14.08 24.06 -13.41
N ILE A 354 14.44 25.28 -13.83
CA ILE A 354 13.51 26.20 -14.51
C ILE A 354 12.96 25.55 -15.77
N ASP A 355 13.83 25.06 -16.67
CA ASP A 355 13.41 24.49 -17.95
C ASP A 355 12.56 23.23 -17.77
N LEU A 356 12.90 22.39 -16.78
CA LEU A 356 12.12 21.21 -16.41
C LEU A 356 10.70 21.57 -15.94
N THR A 357 10.56 22.66 -15.18
CA THR A 357 9.30 23.01 -14.50
C THR A 357 8.48 24.10 -15.21
N LYS A 358 9.03 24.71 -16.28
CA LYS A 358 8.37 25.77 -17.05
C LYS A 358 7.15 25.28 -17.82
N ARG A 359 7.23 24.07 -18.39
CA ARG A 359 6.15 23.46 -19.20
C ARG A 359 5.86 22.04 -18.73
N ASP A 360 4.74 21.49 -19.17
CA ASP A 360 4.36 20.11 -18.87
C ASP A 360 4.17 19.30 -20.16
N THR A 361 4.93 18.21 -20.30
CA THR A 361 4.82 17.24 -21.41
C THR A 361 4.40 15.84 -20.93
N LEU A 362 4.29 15.64 -19.62
CA LEU A 362 3.88 14.38 -19.02
C LEU A 362 2.42 14.03 -19.29
N ASP A 363 1.55 15.04 -19.39
CA ASP A 363 0.13 14.91 -19.72
C ASP A 363 -0.61 13.86 -18.87
N LEU A 364 -0.53 14.03 -17.54
CA LEU A 364 -0.96 13.02 -16.54
C LEU A 364 -2.37 12.48 -16.75
N LYS A 365 -3.29 13.31 -17.28
CA LYS A 365 -4.69 12.94 -17.54
C LYS A 365 -4.84 11.83 -18.58
N THR A 366 -3.81 11.51 -19.35
CA THR A 366 -3.84 10.42 -20.33
C THR A 366 -3.52 9.05 -19.74
N TRP A 367 -2.87 8.97 -18.57
CA TRP A 367 -2.28 7.72 -18.10
C TRP A 367 -3.30 6.65 -17.69
N GLY A 368 -4.51 7.06 -17.35
CA GLY A 368 -5.64 6.17 -17.06
C GLY A 368 -6.47 5.78 -18.28
N THR A 369 -6.27 6.41 -19.44
CA THR A 369 -7.07 6.19 -20.66
C THR A 369 -6.25 5.63 -21.81
N GLN A 370 -4.94 5.90 -21.82
CA GLN A 370 -3.96 5.38 -22.77
C GLN A 370 -2.86 4.67 -22.01
N LYS A 371 -2.30 3.61 -22.59
CA LYS A 371 -1.21 2.87 -21.96
C LYS A 371 0.02 3.75 -21.91
N THR A 372 0.49 4.04 -20.70
CA THR A 372 1.65 4.92 -20.49
C THR A 372 2.70 4.24 -19.62
N MET A 373 3.96 4.34 -20.02
CA MET A 373 5.12 3.96 -19.24
C MET A 373 5.87 5.22 -18.84
N VAL A 374 6.04 5.44 -17.54
CA VAL A 374 6.66 6.63 -16.99
C VAL A 374 7.87 6.22 -16.18
N TYR A 375 9.01 6.81 -16.49
CA TYR A 375 10.25 6.66 -15.73
C TYR A 375 10.52 7.93 -14.95
N LEU A 376 10.69 7.82 -13.64
CA LEU A 376 11.19 8.88 -12.78
C LEU A 376 12.62 8.52 -12.39
N VAL A 377 13.60 9.16 -13.03
CA VAL A 377 15.01 8.94 -12.73
C VAL A 377 15.42 9.90 -11.62
N ILE A 378 15.89 9.35 -10.50
CA ILE A 378 16.28 10.13 -9.31
C ILE A 378 17.74 9.87 -8.97
N PRO A 379 18.49 10.88 -8.49
CA PRO A 379 19.85 10.66 -8.01
C PRO A 379 19.86 9.89 -6.68
N ASP A 380 20.70 8.85 -6.56
CA ASP A 380 20.77 8.01 -5.35
C ASP A 380 21.41 8.70 -4.15
N ASN A 381 22.34 9.61 -4.41
CA ASN A 381 23.18 10.23 -3.39
C ASN A 381 22.84 11.70 -3.16
N ASP A 382 21.93 12.27 -3.96
CA ASP A 382 21.59 13.67 -3.90
C ASP A 382 20.15 13.88 -3.41
N THR A 383 20.02 14.52 -2.26
CA THR A 383 18.73 14.83 -1.66
C THR A 383 18.15 16.14 -2.16
N THR A 384 18.92 16.93 -2.92
CA THR A 384 18.60 18.29 -3.36
C THR A 384 17.26 18.37 -4.09
N PHE A 385 16.95 17.39 -4.95
CA PHE A 385 15.76 17.41 -5.80
C PHE A 385 14.61 16.52 -5.30
N ARG A 386 14.66 16.02 -4.05
CA ARG A 386 13.58 15.18 -3.49
C ARG A 386 12.22 15.87 -3.49
N PHE A 387 12.20 17.19 -3.35
CA PHE A 387 10.96 17.97 -3.42
C PHE A 387 10.27 17.84 -4.79
N LEU A 388 11.00 17.69 -5.90
CA LEU A 388 10.42 17.48 -7.24
C LEU A 388 9.75 16.10 -7.32
N SER A 389 10.41 15.06 -6.81
CA SER A 389 9.84 13.70 -6.74
C SER A 389 8.57 13.66 -5.89
N ALA A 390 8.60 14.31 -4.71
CA ALA A 390 7.43 14.39 -3.83
C ALA A 390 6.28 15.18 -4.46
N LEU A 391 6.57 16.33 -5.09
CA LEU A 391 5.59 17.12 -5.85
C LEU A 391 5.00 16.31 -7.00
N PHE A 392 5.83 15.60 -7.75
CA PHE A 392 5.40 14.72 -8.83
C PHE A 392 4.41 13.67 -8.33
N PHE A 393 4.75 12.89 -7.30
CA PHE A 393 3.83 11.87 -6.78
C PHE A 393 2.55 12.45 -6.20
N SER A 394 2.64 13.56 -5.45
CA SER A 394 1.44 14.24 -4.94
C SER A 394 0.50 14.68 -6.08
N THR A 395 1.08 15.21 -7.16
CA THR A 395 0.33 15.66 -8.34
C THR A 395 -0.27 14.49 -9.11
N VAL A 396 0.48 13.41 -9.30
CA VAL A 396 0.00 12.17 -9.94
C VAL A 396 -1.18 11.59 -9.18
N PHE A 397 -1.04 11.37 -7.87
CA PHE A 397 -2.11 10.72 -7.09
C PHE A 397 -3.35 11.58 -7.00
N SER A 398 -3.21 12.89 -6.78
CA SER A 398 -4.36 13.81 -6.74
C SER A 398 -5.08 13.89 -8.09
N THR A 399 -4.32 14.03 -9.19
CA THR A 399 -4.89 14.16 -10.55
C THR A 399 -5.63 12.89 -10.97
N LEU A 400 -4.98 11.73 -10.85
CA LEU A 400 -5.55 10.46 -11.28
C LEU A 400 -6.71 10.01 -10.40
N THR A 401 -6.65 10.29 -9.10
CA THR A 401 -7.76 10.03 -8.16
C THR A 401 -8.98 10.87 -8.51
N ARG A 402 -8.78 12.19 -8.73
CA ARG A 402 -9.87 13.09 -9.14
C ARG A 402 -10.47 12.67 -10.47
N GLN A 403 -9.62 12.33 -11.45
CA GLN A 403 -10.07 11.85 -12.76
C GLN A 403 -10.90 10.58 -12.63
N ALA A 404 -10.48 9.60 -11.82
CA ALA A 404 -11.24 8.39 -11.59
C ALA A 404 -12.63 8.69 -11.02
N ASP A 405 -12.71 9.56 -10.02
CA ASP A 405 -13.96 9.88 -9.32
C ASP A 405 -14.92 10.71 -10.17
N VAL A 406 -14.41 11.74 -10.84
CA VAL A 406 -15.20 12.73 -11.59
C VAL A 406 -15.52 12.24 -13.00
N ASP A 407 -14.51 11.77 -13.75
CA ASP A 407 -14.66 11.48 -15.17
C ASP A 407 -15.13 10.05 -15.42
N PHE A 408 -14.77 9.10 -14.56
CA PHE A 408 -15.01 7.66 -14.77
C PHE A 408 -15.85 6.97 -13.68
N ARG A 409 -16.52 7.75 -12.82
CA ARG A 409 -17.45 7.24 -11.78
C ARG A 409 -16.82 6.21 -10.84
N GLY A 410 -15.56 6.43 -10.51
CA GLY A 410 -14.84 5.75 -9.44
C GLY A 410 -13.68 4.85 -9.88
N GLN A 411 -13.48 4.53 -11.16
CA GLN A 411 -12.37 3.66 -11.63
C GLN A 411 -11.76 4.12 -12.95
N LEU A 412 -10.43 4.20 -13.02
CA LEU A 412 -9.75 4.46 -14.29
C LEU A 412 -9.94 3.29 -15.28
N PRO A 413 -10.15 3.55 -16.58
CA PRO A 413 -10.28 2.53 -17.60
C PRO A 413 -9.09 1.57 -17.69
N ILE A 414 -7.87 2.12 -17.62
CA ILE A 414 -6.62 1.37 -17.60
C ILE A 414 -6.06 1.40 -16.18
N HIS A 415 -5.61 0.24 -15.70
CA HIS A 415 -4.97 0.16 -14.39
C HIS A 415 -3.66 0.99 -14.39
N VAL A 416 -3.45 1.82 -13.37
CA VAL A 416 -2.20 2.58 -13.21
C VAL A 416 -1.44 2.06 -11.98
N ARG A 417 -0.20 1.63 -12.20
CA ARG A 417 0.61 1.02 -11.15
C ARG A 417 1.93 1.76 -10.93
N SER A 418 2.23 2.09 -9.68
CA SER A 418 3.48 2.77 -9.31
C SER A 418 4.45 1.80 -8.65
N TYR A 419 5.58 1.52 -9.29
CA TYR A 419 6.73 0.84 -8.72
C TYR A 419 7.69 1.87 -8.14
N LEU A 420 7.73 1.93 -6.82
CA LEU A 420 8.56 2.87 -6.09
C LEU A 420 9.84 2.15 -5.69
N ASP A 421 10.70 1.87 -6.67
CA ASP A 421 12.05 1.37 -6.37
C ASP A 421 12.84 2.43 -5.63
N GLU A 422 13.57 2.00 -4.62
CA GLU A 422 14.18 2.90 -3.63
C GLU A 422 13.23 3.98 -3.11
N PHE A 423 12.05 3.56 -2.63
CA PHE A 423 11.03 4.44 -2.06
C PHE A 423 11.58 5.48 -1.06
N ALA A 424 12.65 5.15 -0.33
CA ALA A 424 13.32 6.05 0.60
C ALA A 424 13.90 7.33 -0.06
N ASN A 425 14.27 7.26 -1.34
CA ASN A 425 14.89 8.35 -2.08
C ASN A 425 13.88 9.31 -2.71
N CYS A 426 12.58 8.97 -2.74
CA CYS A 426 11.52 9.81 -3.30
C CYS A 426 11.14 11.03 -2.44
N GLY A 427 11.66 11.13 -1.21
CA GLY A 427 11.19 12.10 -0.23
C GLY A 427 9.89 11.65 0.46
N GLU A 428 9.41 12.46 1.41
CA GLU A 428 8.14 12.18 2.08
C GLU A 428 6.99 12.61 1.15
N ILE A 429 6.27 11.62 0.63
CA ILE A 429 5.01 11.86 -0.08
C ILE A 429 3.93 12.13 0.98
N PRO A 430 3.31 13.33 1.01
CA PRO A 430 2.28 13.65 1.99
C PRO A 430 1.07 12.74 1.86
N ASP A 431 0.46 12.41 2.99
CA ASP A 431 -0.73 11.56 3.10
C ASP A 431 -0.60 10.18 2.44
N PHE A 432 0.63 9.68 2.23
CA PHE A 432 0.86 8.42 1.50
C PHE A 432 0.11 7.22 2.11
N ALA A 433 0.00 7.15 3.45
CA ALA A 433 -0.79 6.13 4.13
C ALA A 433 -2.29 6.19 3.76
N GLU A 434 -2.87 7.39 3.65
CA GLU A 434 -4.24 7.57 3.18
C GLU A 434 -4.36 7.20 1.69
N GLN A 435 -3.41 7.65 0.87
CA GLN A 435 -3.35 7.32 -0.56
C GLN A 435 -3.33 5.81 -0.80
N THR A 436 -2.56 5.04 -0.01
CA THR A 436 -2.54 3.58 -0.13
C THR A 436 -3.92 2.94 0.10
N SER A 437 -4.81 3.58 0.85
CA SER A 437 -6.19 3.12 1.07
C SER A 437 -7.10 3.48 -0.11
N THR A 438 -6.95 4.70 -0.65
CA THR A 438 -7.88 5.28 -1.63
C THR A 438 -7.63 4.82 -3.06
N VAL A 439 -6.37 4.57 -3.44
CA VAL A 439 -5.99 4.16 -4.81
C VAL A 439 -6.64 2.84 -5.24
N ARG A 440 -6.91 1.93 -4.29
CA ARG A 440 -7.50 0.61 -4.54
C ARG A 440 -8.83 0.71 -5.29
N SER A 441 -9.73 1.57 -4.83
CA SER A 441 -11.08 1.67 -5.41
C SER A 441 -11.05 2.25 -6.82
N ARG A 442 -9.97 2.95 -7.18
CA ARG A 442 -9.80 3.77 -8.41
C ARG A 442 -9.07 3.06 -9.53
N ASN A 443 -8.90 1.74 -9.42
CA ASN A 443 -8.14 0.92 -10.34
C ASN A 443 -6.65 1.36 -10.43
N MET A 444 -6.09 1.73 -9.28
CA MET A 444 -4.66 2.04 -9.15
C MET A 444 -4.02 1.13 -8.10
N SER A 445 -2.70 0.94 -8.18
CA SER A 445 -1.97 0.19 -7.17
C SER A 445 -0.56 0.71 -6.92
N LEU A 446 -0.10 0.53 -5.69
CA LEU A 446 1.22 0.95 -5.24
C LEU A 446 2.09 -0.25 -4.94
N VAL A 447 3.34 -0.17 -5.37
CA VAL A 447 4.37 -1.17 -5.08
C VAL A 447 5.56 -0.49 -4.42
N PRO A 448 5.49 -0.15 -3.12
CA PRO A 448 6.65 0.31 -2.38
C PRO A 448 7.70 -0.82 -2.30
N ILE A 449 8.91 -0.52 -2.76
CA ILE A 449 10.03 -1.44 -2.76
C ILE A 449 11.07 -0.91 -1.78
N LEU A 450 11.34 -1.70 -0.73
CA LEU A 450 12.12 -1.32 0.44
C LEU A 450 13.37 -2.19 0.54
N GLN A 451 14.47 -1.62 1.02
CA GLN A 451 15.66 -2.41 1.35
C GLN A 451 15.48 -3.17 2.67
N ASN A 452 14.87 -2.52 3.64
CA ASN A 452 14.50 -3.05 4.95
C ASN A 452 13.25 -2.32 5.48
N ILE A 453 12.68 -2.81 6.58
CA ILE A 453 11.50 -2.16 7.18
C ILE A 453 11.83 -0.81 7.84
N ALA A 454 13.07 -0.64 8.31
CA ALA A 454 13.55 0.57 8.97
C ALA A 454 13.50 1.81 8.07
N GLN A 455 13.69 1.67 6.74
CA GLN A 455 13.51 2.77 5.78
C GLN A 455 12.09 3.34 5.81
N LEU A 456 11.09 2.47 5.82
CA LEU A 456 9.69 2.89 5.85
C LEU A 456 9.35 3.54 7.20
N GLN A 457 9.82 2.93 8.29
CA GLN A 457 9.69 3.51 9.63
C GLN A 457 10.33 4.89 9.69
N GLY A 458 11.52 5.05 9.10
CA GLY A 458 12.30 6.29 9.08
C GLY A 458 11.56 7.49 8.48
N LEU A 459 10.95 7.28 7.32
CA LEU A 459 10.20 8.32 6.60
C LEU A 459 8.82 8.59 7.20
N TYR A 460 8.12 7.57 7.69
CA TYR A 460 6.72 7.65 8.11
C TYR A 460 6.56 7.33 9.60
N LYS A 461 7.39 7.99 10.45
CA LYS A 461 7.37 7.82 11.92
C LYS A 461 6.11 8.39 12.55
N GLU A 462 5.65 9.53 12.06
CA GLU A 462 4.51 10.23 12.65
C GLU A 462 3.25 9.36 12.59
N LYS A 463 2.54 9.30 13.72
CA LYS A 463 1.29 8.54 13.89
C LYS A 463 1.41 7.05 13.50
N GLU A 464 2.62 6.49 13.51
CA GLU A 464 2.93 5.12 13.04
C GLU A 464 2.41 4.83 11.62
N ALA A 465 2.40 5.83 10.73
CA ALA A 465 1.86 5.72 9.38
C ALA A 465 2.47 4.58 8.55
N TRP A 466 3.73 4.21 8.82
CA TRP A 466 4.38 3.03 8.21
C TRP A 466 3.60 1.71 8.43
N LYS A 467 2.96 1.52 9.59
CA LYS A 467 2.14 0.33 9.86
C LYS A 467 0.89 0.32 8.98
N THR A 468 0.27 1.48 8.80
CA THR A 468 -0.90 1.64 7.93
C THR A 468 -0.55 1.32 6.47
N ILE A 469 0.61 1.79 5.99
CA ILE A 469 1.09 1.50 4.63
C ILE A 469 1.24 -0.02 4.42
N LEU A 470 1.88 -0.72 5.37
CA LEU A 470 2.02 -2.19 5.31
C LEU A 470 0.67 -2.89 5.44
N GLY A 471 -0.20 -2.43 6.32
CA GLY A 471 -1.55 -2.99 6.54
C GLY A 471 -2.46 -2.87 5.32
N ASN A 472 -2.26 -1.84 4.50
CA ASN A 472 -3.00 -1.62 3.26
C ASN A 472 -2.46 -2.44 2.06
N CYS A 473 -1.34 -3.15 2.23
CA CYS A 473 -0.80 -4.06 1.23
C CYS A 473 -1.25 -5.50 1.51
N ASP A 474 -2.20 -6.01 0.72
CA ASP A 474 -2.68 -7.40 0.86
C ASP A 474 -1.58 -8.42 0.52
N SER A 475 -0.53 -8.00 -0.19
CA SER A 475 0.58 -8.85 -0.56
C SER A 475 1.91 -8.29 -0.07
N LEU A 476 2.80 -9.19 0.37
CA LEU A 476 4.17 -8.87 0.74
C LEU A 476 5.11 -9.89 0.10
N LEU A 477 6.16 -9.40 -0.56
CA LEU A 477 7.23 -10.21 -1.13
C LEU A 477 8.55 -9.92 -0.41
N TYR A 478 9.10 -10.92 0.27
CA TYR A 478 10.41 -10.83 0.90
C TYR A 478 11.45 -11.57 0.06
N LEU A 479 12.46 -10.83 -0.43
CA LEU A 479 13.53 -11.33 -1.30
C LEU A 479 14.82 -11.66 -0.54
N GLY A 480 14.82 -11.57 0.79
CA GLY A 480 16.02 -11.72 1.61
C GLY A 480 16.73 -10.38 1.84
N GLY A 481 17.52 -10.30 2.91
CA GLY A 481 18.24 -9.09 3.31
C GLY A 481 19.17 -9.39 4.48
N ASN A 482 19.76 -8.36 5.06
CA ASN A 482 20.68 -8.48 6.19
C ASN A 482 20.29 -7.49 7.29
N ASP A 483 19.07 -7.60 7.80
CA ASP A 483 18.49 -6.67 8.76
C ASP A 483 17.70 -7.44 9.82
N GLU A 484 18.11 -7.32 11.08
CA GLU A 484 17.58 -8.10 12.20
C GLU A 484 16.11 -7.80 12.47
N GLU A 485 15.71 -6.52 12.41
CA GLU A 485 14.32 -6.12 12.61
C GLU A 485 13.41 -6.72 11.53
N THR A 486 13.86 -6.69 10.28
CA THR A 486 13.15 -7.33 9.17
C THR A 486 13.03 -8.85 9.38
N PHE A 487 14.06 -9.53 9.91
CA PHE A 487 13.98 -10.96 10.22
C PHE A 487 12.94 -11.26 11.29
N LYS A 488 12.93 -10.49 12.39
CA LYS A 488 11.93 -10.61 13.46
C LYS A 488 10.52 -10.34 12.93
N PHE A 489 10.36 -9.32 12.10
CA PHE A 489 9.09 -8.99 11.46
C PHE A 489 8.59 -10.14 10.58
N MET A 490 9.44 -10.70 9.71
CA MET A 490 9.08 -11.82 8.85
C MET A 490 8.77 -13.11 9.63
N SER A 491 9.56 -13.42 10.67
CA SER A 491 9.31 -14.53 11.59
C SER A 491 7.95 -14.38 12.27
N GLY A 492 7.62 -13.19 12.75
CA GLY A 492 6.32 -12.87 13.35
C GLY A 492 5.16 -13.02 12.36
N LEU A 493 5.33 -12.59 11.11
CA LEU A 493 4.34 -12.75 10.04
C LEU A 493 4.08 -14.21 9.66
N LEU A 494 5.10 -15.06 9.73
CA LEU A 494 4.97 -16.50 9.48
C LEU A 494 4.16 -17.19 10.59
N GLY A 495 4.34 -16.75 11.84
CA GLY A 495 3.65 -17.28 13.00
C GLY A 495 4.26 -18.58 13.54
N LYS A 496 3.55 -19.22 14.48
CA LYS A 496 4.01 -20.41 15.21
C LYS A 496 3.32 -21.70 14.74
N GLN A 497 4.09 -22.77 14.69
CA GLN A 497 3.65 -24.14 14.48
C GLN A 497 3.80 -24.94 15.78
N THR A 498 2.97 -25.97 15.92
CA THR A 498 3.08 -26.94 17.01
C THR A 498 3.99 -28.07 16.58
N ILE A 499 5.02 -28.40 17.37
CA ILE A 499 5.92 -29.53 17.11
C ILE A 499 5.90 -30.51 18.28
N ASP A 500 5.98 -31.81 17.96
CA ASP A 500 6.14 -32.87 18.93
C ASP A 500 7.63 -33.13 19.16
N VAL A 501 8.11 -32.80 20.36
CA VAL A 501 9.46 -33.11 20.80
C VAL A 501 9.45 -34.45 21.50
N ARG A 502 10.22 -35.39 20.96
CA ARG A 502 10.45 -36.70 21.58
C ARG A 502 11.76 -36.66 22.37
N SER A 503 11.66 -36.80 23.68
CA SER A 503 12.81 -36.91 24.57
C SER A 503 12.98 -38.38 24.98
N THR A 504 14.10 -38.98 24.60
CA THR A 504 14.47 -40.34 25.02
C THR A 504 15.57 -40.26 26.07
N SER A 505 15.28 -40.68 27.31
CA SER A 505 16.29 -40.84 28.35
C SER A 505 16.67 -42.32 28.43
N ARG A 506 17.97 -42.62 28.48
CA ARG A 506 18.50 -43.97 28.69
C ARG A 506 19.45 -43.94 29.87
N SER A 507 19.18 -44.79 30.87
CA SER A 507 20.06 -44.98 32.02
C SER A 507 21.00 -46.16 31.77
N TYR A 508 22.31 -45.95 31.94
CA TYR A 508 23.34 -47.00 31.87
C TYR A 508 23.69 -47.46 33.29
N GLY A 509 22.91 -48.41 33.82
CA GLY A 509 23.18 -49.16 35.05
C GLY A 509 23.06 -50.67 34.82
N GLN A 510 23.28 -51.50 35.86
CA GLN A 510 23.24 -52.98 35.77
C GLN A 510 21.93 -53.55 35.18
N THR A 511 20.81 -52.83 35.34
CA THR A 511 19.54 -53.06 34.65
C THR A 511 19.16 -51.77 33.93
N GLY A 512 19.55 -51.65 32.66
CA GLY A 512 19.25 -50.47 31.85
C GLY A 512 17.74 -50.27 31.71
N SER A 513 17.27 -49.04 31.97
CA SER A 513 15.89 -48.62 31.71
C SER A 513 15.88 -47.41 30.78
N GLY A 514 14.90 -47.36 29.87
CA GLY A 514 14.71 -46.27 28.93
C GLY A 514 13.31 -45.69 29.06
N SER A 515 13.19 -44.37 29.17
CA SER A 515 11.91 -43.66 29.15
C SER A 515 11.82 -42.79 27.90
N THR A 516 10.65 -42.76 27.27
CA THR A 516 10.34 -41.87 26.15
C THR A 516 9.22 -40.93 26.60
N SER A 517 9.47 -39.62 26.53
CA SER A 517 8.48 -38.59 26.78
C SER A 517 8.18 -37.84 25.47
N HIS A 518 6.91 -37.55 25.22
CA HIS A 518 6.44 -36.74 24.10
C HIS A 518 5.88 -35.44 24.66
N GLN A 519 6.46 -34.30 24.24
CA GLN A 519 6.01 -32.98 24.64
C GLN A 519 5.70 -32.14 23.40
N LYS A 520 4.51 -31.54 23.38
CA LYS A 520 4.14 -30.56 22.36
C LYS A 520 4.67 -29.19 22.74
N ILE A 521 5.36 -28.49 21.84
CA ILE A 521 5.85 -27.13 22.09
C ILE A 521 5.53 -26.19 20.91
N ALA A 522 5.52 -24.89 21.20
CA ALA A 522 5.43 -23.84 20.20
C ALA A 522 6.79 -23.59 19.54
N ARG A 523 6.86 -23.59 18.21
CA ARG A 523 8.05 -23.16 17.45
C ARG A 523 7.63 -22.18 16.36
N ASP A 524 8.42 -21.13 16.12
CA ASP A 524 8.18 -20.28 14.94
C ASP A 524 8.30 -21.13 13.66
N LEU A 525 7.47 -20.85 12.66
CA LEU A 525 7.51 -21.59 11.39
C LEU A 525 8.88 -21.44 10.71
N MET A 526 9.47 -20.25 10.81
CA MET A 526 10.90 -20.02 10.66
C MET A 526 11.34 -19.07 11.77
N THR A 527 12.44 -19.36 12.45
CA THR A 527 13.06 -18.42 13.39
C THR A 527 13.66 -17.22 12.65
N PRO A 528 13.90 -16.07 13.32
CA PRO A 528 14.57 -14.93 12.67
C PRO A 528 15.93 -15.32 12.04
N ASP A 529 16.69 -16.21 12.67
CA ASP A 529 17.93 -16.75 12.13
C ASP A 529 17.69 -17.58 10.85
N GLU A 530 16.68 -18.46 10.82
CA GLU A 530 16.34 -19.23 9.62
C GLU A 530 15.84 -18.33 8.47
N VAL A 531 15.19 -17.21 8.78
CA VAL A 531 14.82 -16.18 7.79
C VAL A 531 16.06 -15.48 7.25
N GLY A 532 17.01 -15.10 8.11
CA GLY A 532 18.28 -14.48 7.69
C GLY A 532 19.17 -15.41 6.86
N ASN A 533 19.16 -16.70 7.17
CA ASN A 533 19.93 -17.74 6.47
C ASN A 533 19.21 -18.33 5.25
N MET A 534 18.13 -17.70 4.77
CA MET A 534 17.46 -18.12 3.53
C MET A 534 18.40 -18.11 2.33
N LYS A 535 18.27 -19.11 1.44
CA LYS A 535 19.08 -19.17 0.22
C LYS A 535 18.78 -17.95 -0.66
N ARG A 536 19.81 -17.42 -1.34
CA ARG A 536 19.69 -16.24 -2.21
C ARG A 536 18.66 -16.39 -3.33
N ASP A 537 18.34 -17.61 -3.75
CA ASP A 537 17.34 -17.91 -4.77
C ASP A 537 15.94 -18.18 -4.20
N GLU A 538 15.73 -18.06 -2.89
CA GLU A 538 14.46 -18.22 -2.19
C GLU A 538 13.82 -16.88 -1.82
N CYS A 539 12.49 -16.88 -1.71
CA CYS A 539 11.69 -15.74 -1.27
C CYS A 539 10.49 -16.23 -0.45
N LEU A 540 9.96 -15.34 0.39
CA LEU A 540 8.68 -15.54 1.06
C LEU A 540 7.62 -14.67 0.41
N VAL A 541 6.48 -15.26 0.09
CA VAL A 541 5.32 -14.55 -0.49
C VAL A 541 4.15 -14.67 0.44
N ARG A 542 3.72 -13.55 1.00
CA ARG A 542 2.48 -13.43 1.77
C ARG A 542 1.40 -12.86 0.87
N ILE A 543 0.26 -13.54 0.81
CA ILE A 543 -1.00 -13.01 0.24
C ILE A 543 -2.04 -13.11 1.34
N ALA A 544 -2.79 -12.04 1.61
CA ALA A 544 -3.77 -11.98 2.69
C ALA A 544 -4.78 -13.14 2.62
N GLY A 545 -5.16 -13.66 3.80
CA GLY A 545 -6.11 -14.77 3.93
C GLY A 545 -5.59 -16.17 3.58
N VAL A 546 -4.32 -16.33 3.16
CA VAL A 546 -3.69 -17.66 2.96
C VAL A 546 -2.34 -17.77 3.65
N PRO A 547 -1.84 -18.99 3.95
CA PRO A 547 -0.52 -19.15 4.54
C PRO A 547 0.60 -18.63 3.63
N VAL A 548 1.76 -18.29 4.20
CA VAL A 548 2.91 -17.77 3.44
C VAL A 548 3.49 -18.85 2.55
N PHE A 549 3.91 -18.50 1.34
CA PHE A 549 4.60 -19.40 0.43
C PHE A 549 6.11 -19.20 0.52
N LYS A 550 6.86 -20.24 0.87
CA LYS A 550 8.33 -20.27 0.69
C LYS A 550 8.62 -20.86 -0.68
N GLU A 551 9.15 -20.04 -1.57
CA GLU A 551 9.29 -20.38 -2.99
C GLU A 551 10.65 -19.96 -3.53
N LYS A 552 10.99 -20.43 -4.73
CA LYS A 552 12.11 -19.88 -5.47
C LYS A 552 11.72 -18.57 -6.14
N LYS A 553 12.65 -17.62 -6.17
CA LYS A 553 12.50 -16.36 -6.91
C LYS A 553 12.26 -16.65 -8.39
N TYR A 554 11.56 -15.73 -9.05
CA TYR A 554 11.37 -15.80 -10.49
C TYR A 554 12.71 -15.76 -11.23
N PHE A 555 12.77 -16.43 -12.38
CA PHE A 555 13.95 -16.45 -13.24
C PHE A 555 13.63 -15.66 -14.53
N PRO A 556 14.10 -14.40 -14.64
CA PRO A 556 13.60 -13.47 -15.66
C PRO A 556 13.86 -13.89 -17.09
N LEU A 557 15.00 -14.53 -17.35
CA LEU A 557 15.40 -15.05 -18.67
C LEU A 557 14.40 -16.04 -19.29
N LYS A 558 13.53 -16.66 -18.50
CA LYS A 558 12.45 -17.53 -18.99
C LYS A 558 11.19 -16.78 -19.44
N HIS A 559 11.12 -15.47 -19.22
CA HIS A 559 9.97 -14.67 -19.63
C HIS A 559 9.94 -14.50 -21.15
N LYS A 560 8.77 -14.67 -21.78
CA LYS A 560 8.61 -14.62 -23.24
C LYS A 560 9.12 -13.32 -23.86
N ASN A 561 8.90 -12.20 -23.15
CA ASN A 561 9.30 -10.86 -23.59
C ASN A 561 10.72 -10.47 -23.14
N TRP A 562 11.45 -11.32 -22.40
CA TRP A 562 12.80 -10.98 -21.92
C TRP A 562 13.76 -10.73 -23.09
N LYS A 563 13.58 -11.48 -24.17
CA LYS A 563 14.34 -11.35 -25.41
C LYS A 563 14.17 -10.01 -26.13
N TYR A 564 13.31 -9.10 -25.65
CA TYR A 564 13.14 -7.77 -26.25
C TYR A 564 13.78 -6.66 -25.41
N LEU A 565 14.42 -7.01 -24.30
CA LEU A 565 15.19 -6.07 -23.50
C LEU A 565 16.61 -5.93 -24.05
N SER A 566 17.25 -4.80 -23.73
CA SER A 566 18.71 -4.66 -23.83
C SER A 566 19.36 -4.83 -22.46
N ASP A 567 20.59 -5.32 -22.49
CA ASP A 567 21.46 -5.40 -21.32
C ASP A 567 22.61 -4.39 -21.43
N LYS A 568 23.07 -4.09 -22.66
CA LYS A 568 24.17 -3.17 -22.95
C LYS A 568 23.74 -2.05 -23.88
N ASP A 569 24.45 -0.93 -23.80
CA ASP A 569 24.30 0.25 -24.66
C ASP A 569 24.55 -0.04 -26.15
N THR A 570 25.37 -1.04 -26.47
CA THR A 570 25.61 -1.50 -27.84
C THR A 570 24.47 -2.32 -28.44
N ASP A 571 23.49 -2.74 -27.63
CA ASP A 571 22.39 -3.55 -28.13
C ASP A 571 21.44 -2.69 -28.99
N GLU A 572 21.01 -3.18 -30.15
CA GLU A 572 20.04 -2.48 -31.02
C GLU A 572 18.72 -2.12 -30.31
N ARG A 573 18.41 -2.81 -29.21
CA ARG A 573 17.22 -2.60 -28.39
C ARG A 573 17.40 -1.54 -27.32
N TRP A 574 18.62 -1.04 -27.12
CA TRP A 574 18.88 0.08 -26.23
C TRP A 574 18.22 1.34 -26.78
N TRP A 575 17.37 1.94 -25.96
CA TRP A 575 16.64 3.13 -26.36
C TRP A 575 17.48 4.38 -26.09
N HIS A 576 18.11 4.90 -27.14
CA HIS A 576 18.78 6.20 -27.11
C HIS A 576 17.73 7.31 -27.25
N TYR A 577 17.12 7.71 -26.13
CA TYR A 577 16.15 8.78 -26.14
C TYR A 577 16.82 10.16 -26.05
N HIS A 578 16.35 11.06 -26.90
CA HIS A 578 16.65 12.48 -26.84
C HIS A 578 15.33 13.24 -26.68
N ILE A 579 14.96 13.46 -25.44
CA ILE A 579 13.82 14.28 -25.06
C ILE A 579 14.36 15.70 -24.96
N ALA A 580 14.31 16.45 -26.05
CA ALA A 580 14.69 17.85 -26.04
C ALA A 580 13.58 18.66 -25.34
N PRO A 581 13.82 19.26 -24.17
CA PRO A 581 12.80 20.03 -23.47
C PRO A 581 12.45 21.35 -24.19
N LEU A 582 13.22 21.74 -25.22
CA LEU A 582 13.16 23.05 -25.86
C LEU A 582 13.11 23.02 -27.39
N LYS A 583 13.03 21.85 -28.04
CA LYS A 583 12.75 21.84 -29.47
C LYS A 583 11.31 22.31 -29.66
N HIS A 584 11.16 23.57 -30.05
CA HIS A 584 10.09 23.95 -30.95
C HIS A 584 10.16 22.95 -32.12
N GLU A 585 9.18 22.06 -32.22
CA GLU A 585 8.65 21.82 -33.56
C GLU A 585 8.08 23.18 -33.97
N GLU A 586 8.93 24.02 -34.55
CA GLU A 586 8.46 24.88 -35.61
C GLU A 586 7.96 23.88 -36.65
N GLU A 587 6.66 23.53 -36.59
CA GLU A 587 5.92 23.48 -37.82
C GLU A 587 6.26 24.79 -38.50
N SER A 588 7.13 24.74 -39.51
CA SER A 588 7.33 25.85 -40.40
C SER A 588 5.95 26.19 -40.92
N LEU A 589 5.32 27.20 -40.32
CA LEU A 589 4.16 27.85 -40.88
C LEU A 589 4.62 28.26 -42.27
N ASP A 590 4.15 27.55 -43.28
CA ASP A 590 4.39 27.89 -44.67
C ASP A 590 3.67 29.21 -44.94
N LEU A 591 4.39 30.30 -44.67
CA LEU A 591 3.95 31.68 -44.88
C LEU A 591 4.26 32.12 -46.31
N SER A 592 4.55 31.20 -47.24
CA SER A 592 4.79 31.54 -48.65
C SER A 592 3.64 32.36 -49.27
N ASP A 593 2.41 32.18 -48.76
CA ASP A 593 1.22 32.93 -49.17
C ASP A 593 0.90 34.17 -48.30
N HIS A 594 1.70 34.49 -47.28
CA HIS A 594 1.44 35.61 -46.37
C HIS A 594 2.54 36.66 -46.48
N ARG A 595 2.20 37.83 -47.04
CA ARG A 595 3.10 39.00 -47.04
C ARG A 595 3.32 39.48 -45.60
N VAL A 596 4.44 39.06 -44.99
CA VAL A 596 4.93 39.63 -43.74
C VAL A 596 5.24 41.11 -44.00
N ARG A 597 4.58 42.00 -43.26
CA ARG A 597 4.81 43.45 -43.32
C ARG A 597 6.15 43.73 -42.64
N ASP A 598 7.08 44.34 -43.37
CA ASP A 598 8.40 44.70 -42.85
C ASP A 598 8.27 45.85 -41.83
N LEU A 599 8.61 45.57 -40.58
CA LEU A 599 8.56 46.53 -39.46
C LEU A 599 9.93 47.14 -39.17
N SER A 600 10.95 46.90 -39.99
CA SER A 600 12.30 47.46 -39.79
C SER A 600 12.38 48.98 -39.94
N THR A 601 11.28 49.64 -40.35
CA THR A 601 11.20 51.10 -40.53
C THR A 601 10.40 51.83 -39.44
N GLU A 602 9.85 51.15 -38.43
CA GLU A 602 9.19 51.83 -37.32
C GLU A 602 10.21 52.24 -36.25
N THR A 603 10.50 53.54 -36.25
CA THR A 603 11.43 54.25 -35.37
C THR A 603 11.16 54.02 -33.89
N THR A 604 12.25 53.80 -33.16
CA THR A 604 12.38 53.67 -31.70
C THR A 604 11.66 54.77 -30.93
N LEU A 605 10.89 54.38 -29.92
CA LEU A 605 10.25 55.29 -28.96
C LEU A 605 11.25 55.77 -27.90
N HIS A 606 11.28 57.10 -27.73
CA HIS A 606 11.62 57.80 -26.50
C HIS A 606 10.64 57.48 -25.37
#